data_AF-A0AAY5EKT4-F1
#
_entry.id   AF-A0AAY5EKT4-F1
#
_cell.length_a   1.000
_cell.length_b   1.000
_cell.length_c   1.000
_cell.angle_alpha   90.00
_cell.angle_beta   90.00
_cell.angle_gamma   90.00
#
_symmetry.space_group_name_H-M   'P 1'
#
loop_
_entity.id
_entity.type
_entity.pdbx_description
1 polymer ?
#
loop_
_entity_poly.entity_id
_entity_poly.type
_entity_poly.pdbx_seq_one_letter_code
_entity_poly.pdbx_strand_id
1 'polypeptide(L)' 'LLLSVLLCLIAITACGAMFHMHNPSPVGWEPFKDKCYLFAPDRKDWLSSQYSCLSVGSHLALIQNEEAQKAVRKS' A
#
# COMPACT_ATOMS: atom_id res chain seq x y z
N LEU A 1 38.52 6.39 11.60
CA LEU A 1 37.61 7.43 12.15
C LEU A 1 36.86 8.13 11.02
N LEU A 2 37.51 8.86 10.10
CA LEU A 2 36.82 9.49 8.96
C LEU A 2 36.21 8.46 7.99
N LEU A 3 36.97 7.42 7.61
CA LEU A 3 36.44 6.33 6.76
C LEU A 3 35.27 5.58 7.43
N SER A 4 35.37 5.31 8.73
CA SER A 4 34.32 4.61 9.47
C SER A 4 33.03 5.44 9.60
N VAL A 5 33.15 6.76 9.78
CA VAL A 5 32.00 7.67 9.80
C VAL A 5 31.38 7.77 8.40
N LEU A 6 32.17 7.85 7.34
CA LEU A 6 31.69 7.88 5.96
C LEU A 6 30.92 6.62 5.59
N LEU A 7 31.44 5.43 5.95
CA LEU A 7 30.76 4.16 5.74
C LEU A 7 29.45 4.06 6.54
N CYS A 8 29.43 4.57 7.77
CA CYS A 8 28.22 4.59 8.60
C CYS A 8 27.13 5.50 7.99
N LEU A 9 27.49 6.68 7.50
CA LEU A 9 26.56 7.58 6.83
C LEU A 9 26.00 6.96 5.54
N ILE A 10 26.83 6.29 4.74
CA ILE A 10 26.38 5.57 3.53
C ILE A 10 25.44 4.41 3.90
N ALA A 11 25.73 3.68 4.98
CA ALA A 11 24.84 2.62 5.46
C ALA A 11 23.49 3.17 5.96
N ILE A 12 23.48 4.33 6.62
CA ILE A 12 22.26 5.01 7.09
C ILE A 12 21.44 5.53 5.91
N THR A 13 22.06 6.16 4.92
CA THR A 13 21.36 6.68 3.73
C THR A 13 20.88 5.55 2.83
N ALA A 14 21.66 4.47 2.67
CA ALA A 14 21.22 3.26 1.99
C ALA A 14 20.07 2.59 2.76
N CYS A 15 20.13 2.49 4.09
CA CYS A 15 19.05 1.94 4.90
C CYS A 15 17.77 2.79 4.77
N GLY A 16 17.89 4.12 4.82
CA GLY A 16 16.77 5.05 4.61
C GLY A 16 16.17 5.03 3.20
N ALA A 17 16.99 4.84 2.16
CA ALA A 17 16.52 4.69 0.77
C ALA A 17 16.00 3.26 0.47
N MET A 18 16.47 2.25 1.19
CA MET A 18 16.00 0.85 1.12
C MET A 18 14.66 0.64 1.84
N PHE A 19 14.21 1.58 2.68
CA PHE A 19 12.86 1.61 3.23
C PHE A 19 11.83 2.26 2.29
N HIS A 20 12.04 2.25 0.97
CA HIS A 20 10.90 2.15 0.08
C HIS A 20 10.30 0.75 0.29
N MET A 21 9.34 0.68 1.20
CA MET A 21 8.57 -0.51 1.54
C MET A 21 7.94 -1.07 0.26
N HIS A 22 8.67 -1.92 -0.46
CA HIS A 22 8.09 -2.86 -1.37
C HIS A 22 7.48 -3.96 -0.50
N ASN A 23 6.34 -3.65 0.14
CA ASN A 23 5.41 -4.70 0.53
C ASN A 23 4.81 -5.19 -0.78
N PRO A 24 5.22 -6.35 -1.33
CA PRO A 24 4.57 -6.86 -2.52
C PRO A 24 3.10 -7.06 -2.18
N SER A 25 2.21 -6.41 -2.93
CA SER A 25 0.78 -6.60 -2.78
C SER A 25 0.43 -8.08 -2.99
N PRO A 26 -0.55 -8.63 -2.25
CA PRO A 26 -1.02 -9.98 -2.52
C PRO A 26 -1.50 -10.12 -3.98
N VAL A 27 -1.47 -11.33 -4.52
CA VAL A 27 -1.91 -11.59 -5.90
C VAL A 27 -3.35 -11.11 -6.10
N GLY A 28 -3.60 -10.33 -7.16
CA GLY A 28 -4.91 -9.75 -7.46
C GLY A 28 -5.22 -8.43 -6.75
N TRP A 29 -4.24 -7.84 -6.05
CA TRP A 29 -4.35 -6.53 -5.42
C TRP A 29 -3.49 -5.50 -6.14
N GLU A 30 -4.02 -4.30 -6.29
CA GLU A 30 -3.33 -3.17 -6.94
C GLU A 30 -2.56 -2.34 -5.89
N PRO A 31 -1.23 -2.22 -5.99
CA PRO A 31 -0.44 -1.36 -5.12
C PRO A 31 -0.67 0.11 -5.45
N PHE A 32 -0.87 0.93 -4.42
CA PHE A 32 -0.81 2.38 -4.55
C PHE A 32 -0.26 3.03 -3.27
N LYS A 33 0.94 3.62 -3.39
CA LYS A 33 1.73 4.13 -2.27
C LYS A 33 1.93 3.02 -1.22
N ASP A 34 1.56 3.29 0.03
CA ASP A 34 1.74 2.36 1.16
C ASP A 34 0.50 1.45 1.39
N LYS A 35 -0.41 1.37 0.42
CA LYS A 35 -1.67 0.60 0.51
C LYS A 35 -1.86 -0.31 -0.69
N CYS A 36 -2.64 -1.37 -0.50
CA CYS A 36 -3.06 -2.29 -1.54
C CYS A 36 -4.59 -2.24 -1.67
N TYR A 37 -5.13 -2.26 -2.88
CA TYR A 37 -6.56 -2.20 -3.15
C TYR A 37 -7.04 -3.45 -3.87
N LEU A 38 -8.17 -4.01 -3.45
CA LEU A 38 -8.85 -5.12 -4.11
C LEU A 38 -10.17 -4.64 -4.68
N PHE A 39 -10.39 -4.90 -5.97
CA PHE A 39 -11.65 -4.63 -6.65
C PHE A 39 -12.49 -5.90 -6.64
N ALA A 40 -13.55 -5.91 -5.82
CA ALA A 40 -14.48 -7.02 -5.81
C ALA A 40 -15.24 -7.07 -7.16
N PRO A 41 -15.32 -8.23 -7.83
CA PRO A 41 -16.06 -8.34 -9.09
C PRO A 41 -17.57 -8.17 -8.88
N ASP A 42 -18.07 -8.50 -7.69
CA ASP A 42 -19.49 -8.43 -7.35
C ASP A 42 -19.85 -7.10 -6.69
N ARG A 43 -20.97 -6.51 -7.15
CA ARG A 43 -21.56 -5.34 -6.48
C ARG A 43 -22.39 -5.79 -5.29
N LYS A 44 -22.12 -5.20 -4.13
CA LYS A 44 -22.84 -5.45 -2.88
C LYS A 44 -23.26 -4.11 -2.28
N ASP A 45 -24.24 -4.11 -1.39
CA ASP A 45 -24.52 -2.94 -0.56
C ASP A 45 -23.32 -2.61 0.34
N TRP A 46 -23.35 -1.43 0.96
CA TRP A 46 -22.22 -0.93 1.74
C TRP A 46 -21.85 -1.87 2.91
N LEU A 47 -22.85 -2.39 3.63
CA LEU A 47 -22.63 -3.23 4.81
C LEU A 47 -22.09 -4.60 4.40
N SER A 48 -22.68 -5.21 3.38
CA SER A 48 -22.22 -6.48 2.82
C SER A 48 -20.80 -6.38 2.25
N SER A 49 -20.46 -5.24 1.63
CA SER A 49 -19.09 -4.97 1.14
C SER A 49 -18.09 -4.87 2.28
N GLN A 50 -18.44 -4.17 3.37
CA GLN A 50 -17.60 -4.07 4.56
C GLN A 50 -17.29 -5.46 5.14
N TYR A 51 -18.30 -6.31 5.33
CA TYR A 51 -18.08 -7.68 5.83
C TYR A 51 -17.23 -8.53 4.88
N SER A 52 -17.43 -8.38 3.56
CA SER A 52 -16.62 -9.08 2.54
C SER A 52 -15.15 -8.67 2.56
N CYS A 53 -14.84 -7.40 2.83
CA CYS A 53 -13.46 -6.94 3.01
C CYS A 53 -12.86 -7.51 4.30
N LEU A 54 -13.62 -7.48 5.40
CA LEU A 54 -13.17 -8.04 6.68
C LEU A 54 -12.85 -9.54 6.59
N SER A 55 -13.62 -10.31 5.79
CA SER A 55 -13.39 -11.76 5.65
C SER A 55 -12.07 -12.12 4.97
N VAL A 56 -11.46 -11.17 4.23
CA VAL A 56 -10.13 -11.33 3.61
C VAL A 56 -9.03 -10.59 4.38
N GLY A 57 -9.31 -10.18 5.62
CA GLY A 57 -8.35 -9.47 6.46
C GLY A 57 -8.08 -8.01 6.03
N SER A 58 -9.02 -7.41 5.30
CA SER A 58 -8.92 -6.02 4.82
C SER A 58 -10.08 -5.16 5.31
N HIS A 59 -10.11 -3.90 4.87
CA HIS A 59 -11.18 -2.96 5.15
C HIS A 59 -11.73 -2.38 3.85
N LEU A 60 -13.00 -1.99 3.85
CA LEU A 60 -13.58 -1.26 2.73
C LEU A 60 -12.78 0.03 2.50
N ALA A 61 -12.40 0.27 1.25
CA ALA A 61 -11.52 1.37 0.89
C ALA A 61 -12.17 2.73 1.23
N LEU A 62 -11.55 3.48 2.13
CA LEU A 62 -11.89 4.88 2.37
C LEU A 62 -11.01 5.78 1.50
N ILE A 63 -11.62 6.46 0.55
CA ILE A 63 -10.90 7.35 -0.36
C ILE A 63 -10.82 8.75 0.24
N GLN A 64 -9.64 9.10 0.73
CA GLN A 64 -9.40 10.36 1.45
C GLN A 64 -8.80 11.47 0.59
N ASN A 65 -8.36 11.18 -0.63
CA ASN A 65 -7.74 12.18 -1.51
C ASN A 65 -7.99 11.89 -2.99
N GLU A 66 -7.78 12.92 -3.82
CA GLU A 66 -8.05 12.86 -5.26
C GLU A 66 -7.14 11.87 -5.99
N GLU A 67 -5.91 11.67 -5.53
CA GLU A 67 -4.97 10.74 -6.15
C GLU A 67 -5.42 9.28 -5.95
N ALA A 68 -5.85 8.93 -4.73
CA ALA A 68 -6.45 7.64 -4.43
C ALA A 68 -7.77 7.44 -5.18
N GLN A 69 -8.59 8.49 -5.33
CA GLN A 69 -9.81 8.44 -6.14
C GLN A 69 -9.49 8.16 -7.61
N LYS A 70 -8.46 8.80 -8.17
CA LYS A 70 -8.01 8.56 -9.54
C LYS A 70 -7.46 7.15 -9.72
N ALA A 71 -6.76 6.61 -8.72
CA ALA A 71 -6.27 5.24 -8.74
C ALA A 71 -7.44 4.23 -8.74
N VAL A 72 -8.42 4.43 -7.85
CA VAL A 72 -9.58 3.53 -7.71
C VAL A 72 -10.55 3.61 -8.89
N ARG A 73 -10.71 4.78 -9.51
CA ARG A 73 -11.61 4.96 -10.67
C ARG A 73 -11.12 4.30 -11.96
N LYS A 74 -9.84 3.94 -12.06
CA LYS A 74 -9.23 3.45 -13.30
C LYS A 74 -9.31 1.92 -13.50
N SER A 75 -9.78 1.18 -12.50
CA SER A 75 -9.85 -0.29 -12.52
C SER A 75 -11.24 -0.82 -12.79
#